data_AF-A0A0V1MMZ3-F1
#
_entry.id   AF-A0A0V1MMZ3-F1
#
_cell.length_a   1.000
_cell.length_b   1.000
_cell.length_c   1.000
_cell.angle_alpha   90.00
_cell.angle_beta   90.00
_cell.angle_gamma   90.00
#
_symmetry.space_group_name_H-M   'P 1'
#
loop_
_entity.id
_entity.type
_entity.pdbx_description
1 polymer ?
#
loop_
_entity_poly.entity_id
_entity_poly.type
_entity_poly.pdbx_seq_one_letter_code
_entity_poly.pdbx_strand_id
1 'polypeptide(L)'
;MDGEKMVDGSYRWEKAYEKSWEVLEQDDAGSIQSSVAAITHLAKRKHIIDRVKGVRLGILRHLCILLDCSSVMIEKDLLPSRFISVIKALSLFVDDFFDQNPIGQICIITAKDKKTDKLADFTGSARKLKEFLKTIAEEIPSGEFSLQNSLETANELLRHMPSHSSREVLVIMGSLSTCDPGDIEESLEILKRNNIRCNFIALSAEMYICKRIAKATNGKYAVIIDEDDLKTLLSVFALPPVATTQLNANLIRMGNSVSQIICYNFNISSLGFPKRIDDAKSWSFCICHMKHGEGIGKLTCVGFICPQCNFKYCFVPMECQICGLVLASAPHLARSYQHLYPILPFEEKAIDKHMKKELYCAGCFSAIEVKVMFDVSYVCPDCRQDFCINCDLLIHETMHSCPGC
;
A
#
# COMPACT_ATOMS: atom_id res chain seq x y z
N MET A 1 20.39 70.86 18.07
CA MET A 1 21.11 69.74 18.71
C MET A 1 20.02 69.06 19.52
N ASP A 2 19.41 67.99 19.06
CA ASP A 2 20.06 66.74 18.67
C ASP A 2 19.37 66.05 17.49
N GLY A 3 20.19 65.38 16.67
CA GLY A 3 19.72 64.58 15.55
C GLY A 3 19.40 63.16 16.00
N GLU A 4 18.17 62.74 15.78
CA GLU A 4 17.80 61.32 15.79
C GLU A 4 18.34 60.66 14.52
N LYS A 5 19.42 59.89 14.68
CA LYS A 5 19.86 58.93 13.67
C LYS A 5 18.87 57.76 13.65
N MET A 6 18.05 57.70 12.61
CA MET A 6 17.40 56.44 12.21
C MET A 6 18.48 55.48 11.72
N VAL A 7 18.80 54.47 12.52
CA VAL A 7 19.54 53.28 12.08
C VAL A 7 18.64 52.08 12.34
N ASP A 8 17.91 51.67 11.32
CA ASP A 8 17.88 50.26 10.91
C ASP A 8 17.33 50.19 9.48
N GLY A 9 18.22 50.44 8.52
CA GLY A 9 17.99 50.24 7.10
C GLY A 9 18.11 48.76 6.75
N SER A 10 17.22 47.94 7.30
CA SER A 10 17.08 46.56 6.87
C SER A 10 16.37 46.53 5.51
N TYR A 11 17.02 45.95 4.50
CA TYR A 11 16.46 45.91 3.15
C TYR A 11 15.19 45.06 3.12
N ARG A 12 14.22 45.37 2.24
CA ARG A 12 12.95 44.62 2.14
C ARG A 12 13.13 43.11 1.91
N TRP A 13 14.27 42.65 1.37
CA TRP A 13 14.59 41.23 1.24
C TRP A 13 15.08 40.56 2.55
N GLU A 14 15.54 41.34 3.52
CA GLU A 14 15.84 40.87 4.89
C GLU A 14 14.57 40.70 5.73
N LYS A 15 13.52 41.51 5.48
CA LYS A 15 12.19 41.36 6.11
C LYS A 15 11.27 40.36 5.43
N ALA A 16 11.45 40.07 4.13
CA ALA A 16 10.60 39.14 3.39
C ALA A 16 10.90 37.67 3.69
N TYR A 17 12.05 37.38 4.31
CA TYR A 17 12.27 36.13 5.01
C TYR A 17 11.56 36.23 6.37
N GLU A 18 10.22 36.18 6.37
CA GLU A 18 9.52 35.67 7.55
C GLU A 18 10.15 34.30 7.80
N LYS A 19 10.94 34.25 8.86
CA LYS A 19 11.72 33.08 9.21
C LYS A 19 10.73 31.95 9.42
N SER A 20 10.70 30.98 8.52
CA SER A 20 9.77 29.84 8.61
C SER A 20 9.90 29.06 9.93
N TRP A 21 11.03 29.25 10.64
CA TRP A 21 11.30 28.74 11.98
C TRP A 21 10.72 29.58 13.13
N GLU A 22 10.13 30.76 12.89
CA GLU A 22 9.37 31.52 13.92
C GLU A 22 7.99 30.90 14.21
N VAL A 23 7.44 30.12 13.27
CA VAL A 23 6.20 29.34 13.46
C VAL A 23 6.42 28.11 14.36
N LEU A 24 7.68 27.67 14.50
CA LEU A 24 8.05 26.57 15.37
C LEU A 24 8.21 27.11 16.80
N GLU A 25 7.11 27.12 17.54
CA GLU A 25 7.13 27.41 18.97
C GLU A 25 7.96 26.34 19.70
N GLN A 26 8.88 26.79 20.55
CA GLN A 26 9.63 25.94 21.46
C GLN A 26 8.77 25.65 22.68
N ASP A 27 8.68 24.39 23.08
CA ASP A 27 8.07 24.02 24.36
C ASP A 27 8.81 24.67 25.54
N ASP A 28 8.21 24.71 26.73
CA ASP A 28 8.83 25.20 27.98
C ASP A 28 10.18 24.55 28.34
N ALA A 29 10.51 23.41 27.71
CA ALA A 29 11.77 22.69 27.83
C ALA A 29 12.80 23.00 26.71
N GLY A 30 12.49 23.92 25.78
CA GLY A 30 13.33 24.30 24.64
C GLY A 30 13.34 23.29 23.48
N SER A 31 12.38 22.36 23.43
CA SER A 31 12.28 21.33 22.38
C SER A 31 11.20 21.70 21.34
N ILE A 32 11.46 21.38 20.06
CA ILE A 32 10.56 21.65 18.91
C ILE A 32 9.79 20.37 18.49
N GLN A 33 10.03 19.25 19.18
CA GLN A 33 9.52 17.93 18.78
C GLN A 33 7.99 17.83 18.85
N SER A 34 7.35 18.54 19.80
CA SER A 34 5.89 18.58 19.96
C SER A 34 5.18 19.17 18.74
N SER A 35 5.69 20.30 18.23
CA SER A 35 5.16 21.02 17.07
C SER A 35 5.28 20.18 15.79
N VAL A 36 6.40 19.49 15.59
CA VAL A 36 6.61 18.59 14.44
C VAL A 36 5.70 17.36 14.50
N ALA A 37 5.54 16.76 15.69
CA ALA A 37 4.64 15.64 15.89
C ALA A 37 3.21 16.05 15.54
N ALA A 38 2.75 17.22 16.00
CA ALA A 38 1.42 17.74 15.70
C ALA A 38 1.15 17.93 14.21
N ILE A 39 2.08 18.52 13.45
CA ILE A 39 1.95 18.69 11.99
C ILE A 39 1.83 17.32 11.31
N THR A 40 2.68 16.37 11.71
CA THR A 40 2.65 14.98 11.22
C THR A 40 1.30 14.32 11.52
N HIS A 41 0.73 14.56 12.71
CA HIS A 41 -0.56 14.02 13.10
C HIS A 41 -1.71 14.58 12.26
N LEU A 42 -1.73 15.89 11.98
CA LEU A 42 -2.73 16.51 11.11
C LEU A 42 -2.68 15.93 9.69
N ALA A 43 -1.47 15.70 9.16
CA ALA A 43 -1.30 15.06 7.85
C ALA A 43 -1.86 13.63 7.82
N LYS A 44 -1.53 12.81 8.83
CA LYS A 44 -2.07 11.44 8.99
C LYS A 44 -3.60 11.44 9.09
N ARG A 45 -4.16 12.40 9.83
CA ARG A 45 -5.60 12.52 10.05
C ARG A 45 -6.36 12.90 8.78
N LYS A 46 -5.79 13.77 7.95
CA LYS A 46 -6.36 14.09 6.63
C LYS A 46 -6.60 12.84 5.79
N HIS A 47 -5.68 11.87 5.82
CA HIS A 47 -5.85 10.60 5.12
C HIS A 47 -6.97 9.71 5.66
N ILE A 48 -7.27 9.80 6.96
CA ILE A 48 -8.39 9.08 7.59
C ILE A 48 -9.72 9.68 7.12
N ILE A 49 -9.81 11.01 7.09
CA ILE A 49 -11.00 11.76 6.66
C ILE A 49 -11.30 11.52 5.18
N ASP A 50 -10.26 11.45 4.34
CA ASP A 50 -10.39 11.23 2.89
C ASP A 50 -10.87 9.80 2.52
N ARG A 51 -11.03 8.89 3.50
CA ARG A 51 -11.56 7.54 3.23
C ARG A 51 -13.06 7.59 2.90
N VAL A 52 -13.38 7.25 1.66
CA VAL A 52 -14.75 7.16 1.15
C VAL A 52 -15.46 5.91 1.70
N LYS A 53 -16.67 6.09 2.25
CA LYS A 53 -17.52 5.02 2.82
C LYS A 53 -18.51 4.45 1.81
N GLY A 54 -18.98 3.22 2.08
CA GLY A 54 -20.10 2.60 1.35
C GLY A 54 -19.78 2.25 -0.10
N VAL A 55 -18.49 2.14 -0.43
CA VAL A 55 -18.00 1.86 -1.76
C VAL A 55 -17.66 0.40 -1.91
N ARG A 56 -17.88 -0.15 -3.10
CA ARG A 56 -17.43 -1.50 -3.44
C ARG A 56 -15.90 -1.47 -3.53
N LEU A 57 -15.24 -2.47 -2.96
CA LEU A 57 -13.78 -2.60 -2.96
C LEU A 57 -13.36 -3.87 -3.71
N GLY A 58 -12.23 -3.79 -4.41
CA GLY A 58 -11.58 -4.96 -4.99
C GLY A 58 -10.72 -5.67 -3.94
N ILE A 59 -11.26 -6.69 -3.26
CA ILE A 59 -10.53 -7.41 -2.19
C ILE A 59 -9.49 -8.37 -2.77
N LEU A 60 -9.82 -9.06 -3.87
CA LEU A 60 -8.87 -9.90 -4.60
C LEU A 60 -8.05 -9.02 -5.55
N ARG A 61 -6.80 -8.77 -5.18
CA ARG A 61 -5.91 -7.85 -5.89
C ARG A 61 -4.75 -8.57 -6.53
N HIS A 62 -4.53 -8.32 -7.82
CA HIS A 62 -3.28 -8.66 -8.49
C HIS A 62 -2.56 -7.36 -8.83
N LEU A 63 -1.49 -7.09 -8.08
CA LEU A 63 -0.67 -5.89 -8.22
C LEU A 63 0.60 -6.25 -8.98
N CYS A 64 0.82 -5.61 -10.12
CA CYS A 64 2.07 -5.66 -10.85
C CYS A 64 2.87 -4.38 -10.57
N ILE A 65 4.03 -4.52 -9.95
CA ILE A 65 4.94 -3.41 -9.65
C ILE A 65 5.95 -3.32 -10.78
N LEU A 66 5.93 -2.21 -11.52
CA LEU A 66 6.91 -1.86 -12.55
C LEU A 66 7.95 -0.93 -11.94
N LEU A 67 9.22 -1.36 -11.95
CA LEU A 67 10.35 -0.60 -11.44
C LEU A 67 11.20 -0.08 -12.59
N ASP A 68 11.42 1.23 -12.59
CA ASP A 68 12.41 1.87 -13.43
C ASP A 68 13.82 1.54 -12.92
N CYS A 69 14.64 0.89 -13.75
CA CYS A 69 16.05 0.56 -13.51
C CYS A 69 16.97 1.28 -14.51
N SER A 70 16.60 2.49 -14.94
CA SER A 70 17.40 3.37 -15.80
C SER A 70 18.60 4.02 -15.09
N SER A 71 19.48 4.67 -15.86
CA SER A 71 20.61 5.45 -15.35
C SER A 71 20.20 6.58 -14.40
N VAL A 72 19.00 7.17 -14.57
CA VAL A 72 18.47 8.28 -13.76
C VAL A 72 18.27 7.86 -12.29
N MET A 73 18.11 6.56 -12.05
CA MET A 73 17.89 6.02 -10.70
C MET A 73 19.17 5.97 -9.84
N ILE A 74 20.33 6.22 -10.45
CA ILE A 74 21.61 6.36 -9.73
C ILE A 74 21.72 7.72 -9.02
N GLU A 75 20.94 8.72 -9.44
CA GLU A 75 20.98 10.06 -8.88
C GLU A 75 20.68 10.07 -7.36
N LYS A 76 21.32 11.01 -6.66
CA LYS A 76 21.30 11.13 -5.19
C LYS A 76 20.28 12.14 -4.69
N ASP A 77 19.13 12.20 -5.34
CA ASP A 77 18.00 13.05 -4.93
C ASP A 77 17.39 12.54 -3.62
N LEU A 78 17.24 11.20 -3.53
CA LEU A 78 16.96 10.48 -2.29
C LEU A 78 18.24 9.81 -1.80
N LEU A 79 18.47 9.82 -0.50
CA LEU A 79 19.67 9.22 0.10
C LEU A 79 19.47 7.71 0.32
N PRO A 80 20.45 6.85 -0.01
CA PRO A 80 21.75 7.14 -0.65
C PRO A 80 21.70 7.28 -2.19
N SER A 81 20.71 6.67 -2.85
CA SER A 81 20.34 6.89 -4.25
C SER A 81 18.84 6.67 -4.40
N ARG A 82 18.22 7.23 -5.45
CA ARG A 82 16.80 7.00 -5.78
C ARG A 82 16.46 5.51 -5.81
N PHE A 83 17.29 4.71 -6.48
CA PHE A 83 17.08 3.26 -6.58
C PHE A 83 17.04 2.55 -5.23
N ILE A 84 18.05 2.77 -4.39
CA ILE A 84 18.17 2.09 -3.10
C ILE A 84 17.05 2.54 -2.15
N SER A 85 16.70 3.82 -2.18
CA SER A 85 15.59 4.36 -1.37
C SER A 85 14.25 3.72 -1.78
N VAL A 86 13.98 3.65 -3.09
CA VAL A 86 12.78 2.98 -3.62
C VAL A 86 12.72 1.50 -3.24
N ILE A 87 13.82 0.74 -3.35
CA ILE A 87 13.83 -0.68 -2.98
C ILE A 87 13.58 -0.88 -1.48
N LYS A 88 14.15 -0.04 -0.63
CA LYS A 88 13.90 -0.07 0.82
C LYS A 88 12.43 0.23 1.13
N ALA A 89 11.87 1.27 0.52
CA ALA A 89 10.47 1.64 0.67
C ALA A 89 9.54 0.51 0.16
N LEU A 90 9.88 -0.12 -0.96
CA LEU A 90 9.16 -1.28 -1.48
C LEU A 90 9.22 -2.50 -0.58
N SER A 91 10.36 -2.77 0.05
CA SER A 91 10.47 -3.87 1.01
C SER A 91 9.55 -3.69 2.21
N LEU A 92 9.34 -2.45 2.67
CA LEU A 92 8.36 -2.12 3.72
C LEU A 92 6.94 -2.23 3.19
N PHE A 93 6.69 -1.65 2.00
CA PHE A 93 5.39 -1.72 1.34
C PHE A 93 4.90 -3.16 1.11
N VAL A 94 5.80 -4.11 0.79
CA VAL A 94 5.43 -5.51 0.62
C VAL A 94 4.86 -6.10 1.92
N ASP A 95 5.42 -5.76 3.08
CA ASP A 95 4.86 -6.21 4.37
C ASP A 95 3.49 -5.56 4.61
N ASP A 96 3.43 -4.22 4.51
CA ASP A 96 2.20 -3.45 4.70
C ASP A 96 1.08 -3.92 3.77
N PHE A 97 1.42 -4.23 2.51
CA PHE A 97 0.47 -4.72 1.52
C PHE A 97 -0.12 -6.06 1.90
N PHE A 98 0.69 -7.04 2.35
CA PHE A 98 0.21 -8.36 2.74
C PHE A 98 -0.50 -8.37 4.10
N ASP A 99 -0.15 -7.44 4.98
CA ASP A 99 -0.86 -7.25 6.25
C ASP A 99 -2.27 -6.72 5.99
N GLN A 100 -2.41 -5.74 5.09
CA GLN A 100 -3.69 -5.15 4.70
C GLN A 100 -4.51 -6.01 3.72
N ASN A 101 -3.85 -6.75 2.83
CA ASN A 101 -4.44 -7.56 1.76
C ASN A 101 -3.82 -8.96 1.74
N PRO A 102 -4.21 -9.85 2.65
CA PRO A 102 -3.57 -11.15 2.74
C PRO A 102 -3.81 -12.01 1.50
N ILE A 103 -4.95 -11.89 0.83
CA ILE A 103 -5.25 -12.65 -0.41
C ILE A 103 -4.75 -11.95 -1.68
N GLY A 104 -4.05 -10.82 -1.54
CA GLY A 104 -3.43 -10.13 -2.67
C GLY A 104 -2.24 -10.92 -3.23
N GLN A 105 -1.93 -10.71 -4.50
CA GLN A 105 -0.73 -11.23 -5.14
C GLN A 105 0.07 -10.07 -5.74
N ILE A 106 1.39 -10.13 -5.58
CA ILE A 106 2.31 -9.15 -6.16
C ILE A 106 3.18 -9.84 -7.22
N CYS A 107 3.41 -9.14 -8.33
CA CYS A 107 4.40 -9.44 -9.35
C CYS A 107 5.35 -8.23 -9.47
N ILE A 108 6.65 -8.47 -9.70
CA ILE A 108 7.66 -7.42 -9.88
C ILE A 108 8.28 -7.56 -11.28
N ILE A 109 8.30 -6.46 -12.03
CA ILE A 109 8.92 -6.33 -13.34
C ILE A 109 9.90 -5.16 -13.26
N THR A 110 11.08 -5.33 -13.83
CA THR A 110 12.08 -4.28 -13.96
C THR A 110 12.25 -3.86 -15.40
N ALA A 111 12.35 -2.56 -15.63
CA ALA A 111 12.61 -1.98 -16.94
C ALA A 111 14.05 -1.47 -16.99
N LYS A 112 14.88 -2.09 -17.83
CA LYS A 112 16.30 -1.79 -17.98
C LYS A 112 16.70 -1.86 -19.45
N ASP A 113 17.52 -0.93 -19.92
CA ASP A 113 18.05 -0.92 -21.29
C ASP A 113 16.95 -1.10 -22.38
N LYS A 114 15.82 -0.38 -22.26
CA LYS A 114 14.62 -0.47 -23.14
C LYS A 114 13.92 -1.84 -23.16
N LYS A 115 14.35 -2.78 -22.33
CA LYS A 115 13.78 -4.11 -22.17
C LYS A 115 13.12 -4.25 -20.81
N THR A 116 12.27 -5.24 -20.70
CA THR A 116 11.47 -5.49 -19.52
C THR A 116 11.62 -6.93 -19.10
N ASP A 117 12.20 -7.11 -17.92
CA ASP A 117 12.50 -8.41 -17.36
C ASP A 117 11.53 -8.71 -16.23
N LYS A 118 10.90 -9.88 -16.31
CA LYS A 118 10.00 -10.38 -15.29
C LYS A 118 10.82 -11.08 -14.20
N LEU A 119 10.90 -10.45 -13.04
CA LEU A 119 11.71 -10.98 -11.92
C LEU A 119 10.93 -11.90 -11.00
N ALA A 120 9.65 -11.58 -10.74
CA ALA A 120 8.80 -12.41 -9.90
C ALA A 120 7.46 -12.68 -10.57
N ASP A 121 7.08 -13.95 -10.67
CA ASP A 121 5.69 -14.33 -10.93
C ASP A 121 4.76 -13.84 -9.82
N PHE A 122 3.44 -13.80 -10.09
CA PHE A 122 2.45 -13.49 -9.06
C PHE A 122 2.60 -14.44 -7.87
N THR A 123 2.93 -13.87 -6.72
CA THR A 123 3.17 -14.61 -5.49
C THR A 123 2.51 -13.93 -4.30
N GLY A 124 2.01 -14.74 -3.37
CA GLY A 124 1.49 -14.30 -2.07
C GLY A 124 2.53 -14.35 -0.95
N SER A 125 3.80 -14.60 -1.27
CA SER A 125 4.87 -14.76 -0.28
C SER A 125 5.77 -13.53 -0.20
N ALA A 126 5.63 -12.77 0.89
CA ALA A 126 6.47 -11.61 1.18
C ALA A 126 7.98 -11.94 1.21
N ARG A 127 8.35 -13.11 1.74
CA ARG A 127 9.77 -13.52 1.87
C ARG A 127 10.46 -13.64 0.53
N LYS A 128 9.82 -14.33 -0.43
CA LYS A 128 10.36 -14.50 -1.79
C LYS A 128 10.52 -13.17 -2.51
N LEU A 129 9.54 -12.28 -2.37
CA LEU A 129 9.60 -10.94 -2.97
C LEU A 129 10.74 -10.10 -2.39
N LYS A 130 10.96 -10.17 -1.08
CA LYS A 130 12.10 -9.49 -0.44
C LYS A 130 13.44 -10.06 -0.85
N GLU A 131 13.54 -11.37 -1.05
CA GLU A 131 14.75 -11.99 -1.60
C GLU A 131 15.03 -11.46 -3.01
N PHE A 132 14.03 -11.40 -3.89
CA PHE A 132 14.18 -10.79 -5.22
C PHE A 132 14.57 -9.31 -5.14
N LEU A 133 13.93 -8.53 -4.28
CA LEU A 133 14.28 -7.11 -4.08
C LEU A 133 15.72 -6.92 -3.59
N LYS A 134 16.24 -7.82 -2.75
CA LYS A 134 17.64 -7.78 -2.32
C LYS A 134 18.59 -8.10 -3.46
N THR A 135 18.28 -9.10 -4.29
CA THR A 135 19.08 -9.42 -5.48
C THR A 135 19.10 -8.23 -6.44
N ILE A 136 17.97 -7.58 -6.67
CA ILE A 136 17.87 -6.37 -7.52
C ILE A 136 18.70 -5.21 -6.95
N ALA A 137 18.75 -5.07 -5.62
CA ALA A 137 19.50 -3.99 -4.99
C ALA A 137 21.03 -4.08 -5.22
N GLU A 138 21.54 -5.28 -5.53
CA GLU A 138 22.95 -5.51 -5.88
C GLU A 138 23.24 -5.17 -7.35
N GLU A 139 22.21 -5.14 -8.21
CA GLU A 139 22.36 -4.76 -9.61
C GLU A 139 22.48 -3.25 -9.78
N ILE A 140 23.29 -2.84 -10.76
CA ILE A 140 23.47 -1.43 -11.12
C ILE A 140 22.39 -1.05 -12.16
N PRO A 141 21.55 -0.02 -11.88
CA PRO A 141 20.61 0.52 -12.86
C PRO A 141 21.35 1.10 -14.07
N SER A 142 20.91 0.80 -15.28
CA SER A 142 21.53 1.33 -16.50
C SER A 142 20.53 1.43 -17.65
N GLY A 143 20.88 2.27 -18.63
CA GLY A 143 20.09 2.44 -19.84
C GLY A 143 18.89 3.36 -19.68
N GLU A 144 17.98 3.23 -20.64
CA GLU A 144 16.79 4.05 -20.79
C GLU A 144 15.53 3.25 -20.44
N PHE A 145 14.55 3.94 -19.85
CA PHE A 145 13.26 3.37 -19.48
C PHE A 145 12.34 3.24 -20.71
N SER A 146 11.62 2.12 -20.81
CA SER A 146 10.54 1.93 -21.79
C SER A 146 9.24 1.60 -21.05
N LEU A 147 8.30 2.53 -21.11
CA LEU A 147 6.99 2.38 -20.51
C LEU A 147 6.12 1.42 -21.31
N GLN A 148 6.16 1.47 -22.63
CA GLN A 148 5.31 0.66 -23.51
C GLN A 148 5.57 -0.83 -23.30
N ASN A 149 6.84 -1.26 -23.40
CA ASN A 149 7.21 -2.67 -23.21
C ASN A 149 6.80 -3.17 -21.81
N SER A 150 6.87 -2.28 -20.81
CA SER A 150 6.54 -2.61 -19.42
C SER A 150 5.05 -2.84 -19.25
N LEU A 151 4.24 -1.97 -19.84
CA LEU A 151 2.79 -2.07 -19.82
C LEU A 151 2.28 -3.27 -20.64
N GLU A 152 2.92 -3.57 -21.77
CA GLU A 152 2.58 -4.74 -22.59
C GLU A 152 2.89 -6.05 -21.85
N THR A 153 4.06 -6.16 -21.24
CA THR A 153 4.42 -7.32 -20.40
C THR A 153 3.45 -7.46 -19.21
N ALA A 154 3.11 -6.35 -18.54
CA ALA A 154 2.12 -6.36 -17.46
C ALA A 154 0.73 -6.79 -17.95
N ASN A 155 0.33 -6.35 -19.15
CA ASN A 155 -0.94 -6.71 -19.77
C ASN A 155 -1.00 -8.21 -20.10
N GLU A 156 0.07 -8.79 -20.64
CA GLU A 156 0.13 -10.24 -20.90
C GLU A 156 -0.08 -11.07 -19.62
N LEU A 157 0.54 -10.65 -18.52
CA LEU A 157 0.41 -11.31 -17.23
C LEU A 157 -0.99 -11.14 -16.62
N LEU A 158 -1.58 -9.95 -16.72
CA LEU A 158 -2.87 -9.63 -16.12
C LEU A 158 -4.07 -10.08 -16.97
N ARG A 159 -3.90 -10.34 -18.27
CA ARG A 159 -4.99 -10.77 -19.16
C ARG A 159 -5.55 -12.14 -18.78
N HIS A 160 -4.70 -13.04 -18.27
CA HIS A 160 -5.10 -14.38 -17.85
C HIS A 160 -5.76 -14.39 -16.45
N MET A 161 -5.66 -13.29 -15.71
CA MET A 161 -6.30 -13.17 -14.41
C MET A 161 -7.82 -13.02 -14.54
N PRO A 162 -8.58 -13.58 -13.59
CA PRO A 162 -10.02 -13.62 -13.71
C PRO A 162 -10.67 -12.22 -13.60
N SER A 163 -11.84 -12.05 -14.21
CA SER A 163 -12.48 -10.73 -14.33
C SER A 163 -13.06 -10.13 -13.04
N HIS A 164 -13.17 -10.93 -11.97
CA HIS A 164 -13.66 -10.47 -10.65
C HIS A 164 -12.54 -10.02 -9.72
N SER A 165 -11.27 -10.18 -10.09
CA SER A 165 -10.15 -9.61 -9.35
C SER A 165 -9.78 -8.23 -9.90
N SER A 166 -9.28 -7.36 -9.02
CA SER A 166 -8.70 -6.10 -9.47
C SER A 166 -7.34 -6.36 -10.11
N ARG A 167 -7.16 -5.81 -11.31
CA ARG A 167 -5.92 -5.87 -12.08
C ARG A 167 -5.28 -4.51 -12.01
N GLU A 168 -4.18 -4.42 -11.27
CA GLU A 168 -3.54 -3.17 -10.91
C GLU A 168 -2.09 -3.20 -11.35
N VAL A 169 -1.63 -2.08 -11.92
CA VAL A 169 -0.24 -1.84 -12.25
C VAL A 169 0.21 -0.62 -11.45
N LEU A 170 1.31 -0.72 -10.71
CA LEU A 170 1.94 0.39 -10.00
C LEU A 170 3.31 0.64 -10.62
N VAL A 171 3.46 1.77 -11.30
CA VAL A 171 4.70 2.17 -11.94
C VAL A 171 5.44 3.14 -11.04
N ILE A 172 6.67 2.78 -10.64
CA ILE A 172 7.57 3.68 -9.93
C ILE A 172 8.65 4.10 -10.92
N MET A 173 8.64 5.38 -11.28
CA MET A 173 9.51 5.93 -12.31
C MET A 173 10.34 7.10 -11.79
N GLY A 174 11.63 7.10 -12.16
CA GLY A 174 12.53 8.24 -11.97
C GLY A 174 12.82 8.97 -13.28
N SER A 175 12.80 8.26 -14.40
CA SER A 175 13.04 8.81 -15.72
C SER A 175 11.98 9.84 -16.13
N LEU A 176 12.42 10.96 -16.69
CA LEU A 176 11.54 11.99 -17.26
C LEU A 176 11.21 11.74 -18.74
N SER A 177 11.93 10.81 -19.36
CA SER A 177 11.76 10.40 -20.75
C SER A 177 11.52 8.91 -20.83
N THR A 178 10.62 8.50 -21.71
CA THR A 178 10.40 7.10 -22.08
C THR A 178 10.82 6.88 -23.53
N CYS A 179 11.47 5.76 -23.80
CA CYS A 179 11.98 5.40 -25.11
C CYS A 179 11.27 4.16 -25.62
N ASP A 180 10.13 4.39 -26.26
CA ASP A 180 9.20 3.33 -26.68
C ASP A 180 9.27 3.09 -28.19
N PRO A 181 9.07 1.84 -28.66
CA PRO A 181 9.16 1.49 -30.07
C PRO A 181 7.94 1.92 -30.91
N GLY A 182 6.76 2.08 -30.31
CA GLY A 182 5.49 2.36 -30.99
C GLY A 182 4.66 3.45 -30.33
N ASP A 183 3.38 3.54 -30.72
CA ASP A 183 2.43 4.51 -30.14
C ASP A 183 1.80 3.95 -28.86
N ILE A 184 2.06 4.64 -27.75
CA ILE A 184 1.56 4.27 -26.43
C ILE A 184 0.04 4.41 -26.31
N GLU A 185 -0.61 5.16 -27.19
CA GLU A 185 -2.08 5.30 -27.17
C GLU A 185 -2.77 3.99 -27.60
N GLU A 186 -2.16 3.21 -28.49
CA GLU A 186 -2.68 1.87 -28.84
C GLU A 186 -2.62 0.94 -27.63
N SER A 187 -1.50 0.93 -26.92
CA SER A 187 -1.33 0.17 -25.67
C SER A 187 -2.34 0.65 -24.60
N LEU A 188 -2.63 1.95 -24.52
CA LEU A 188 -3.64 2.48 -23.61
C LEU A 188 -5.04 1.93 -23.91
N GLU A 189 -5.45 1.87 -25.18
CA GLU A 189 -6.73 1.30 -25.56
C GLU A 189 -6.82 -0.20 -25.24
N ILE A 190 -5.71 -0.95 -25.36
CA ILE A 190 -5.64 -2.35 -24.94
C ILE A 190 -5.84 -2.48 -23.41
N LEU A 191 -5.18 -1.62 -22.63
CA LEU A 191 -5.31 -1.62 -21.16
C LEU A 191 -6.74 -1.31 -20.70
N LYS A 192 -7.40 -0.35 -21.37
CA LYS A 192 -8.82 -0.03 -21.12
C LYS A 192 -9.73 -1.21 -21.42
N ARG A 193 -9.57 -1.87 -22.57
CA ARG A 193 -10.37 -3.06 -22.94
C ARG A 193 -10.21 -4.19 -21.92
N ASN A 194 -9.01 -4.33 -21.36
CA ASN A 194 -8.72 -5.30 -20.34
C ASN A 194 -9.03 -4.80 -18.91
N ASN A 195 -9.67 -3.64 -18.71
CA ASN A 195 -9.97 -3.04 -17.41
C ASN A 195 -8.79 -3.11 -16.42
N ILE A 196 -7.59 -2.79 -16.88
CA ILE A 196 -6.38 -2.72 -16.05
C ILE A 196 -6.25 -1.30 -15.52
N ARG A 197 -6.07 -1.16 -14.22
CA ARG A 197 -5.86 0.13 -13.55
C ARG A 197 -4.38 0.43 -13.41
N CYS A 198 -3.90 1.53 -13.99
CA CYS A 198 -2.50 1.94 -13.92
C CYS A 198 -2.31 3.12 -12.96
N ASN A 199 -1.61 2.88 -11.87
CA ASN A 199 -1.18 3.89 -10.91
C ASN A 199 0.29 4.23 -11.16
N PHE A 200 0.67 5.49 -10.96
CA PHE A 200 2.02 5.98 -11.21
C PHE A 200 2.53 6.79 -10.01
N ILE A 201 3.78 6.55 -9.68
CA ILE A 201 4.56 7.31 -8.72
C ILE A 201 5.79 7.82 -9.45
N ALA A 202 5.87 9.13 -9.64
CA ALA A 202 7.03 9.78 -10.24
C ALA A 202 7.91 10.42 -9.16
N LEU A 203 9.23 10.22 -9.26
CA LEU A 203 10.16 10.68 -8.23
C LEU A 203 10.45 12.19 -8.27
N SER A 204 10.30 12.85 -9.43
CA SER A 204 10.73 14.25 -9.56
C SER A 204 9.70 15.15 -10.25
N ALA A 205 9.30 14.84 -11.47
CA ALA A 205 8.39 15.72 -12.22
C ALA A 205 7.18 14.98 -12.78
N GLU A 206 6.13 15.77 -13.05
CA GLU A 206 4.92 15.29 -13.68
C GLU A 206 5.15 15.04 -15.18
N MET A 207 4.83 13.83 -15.64
CA MET A 207 4.81 13.47 -17.05
C MET A 207 3.37 13.43 -17.59
N TYR A 208 3.13 14.22 -18.64
CA TYR A 208 1.81 14.34 -19.27
C TYR A 208 1.24 12.98 -19.72
N ILE A 209 2.06 12.15 -20.37
CA ILE A 209 1.64 10.83 -20.89
C ILE A 209 1.20 9.92 -19.74
N CYS A 210 2.01 9.81 -18.67
CA CYS A 210 1.69 8.98 -17.51
C CYS A 210 0.41 9.45 -16.80
N LYS A 211 0.22 10.76 -16.66
CA LYS A 211 -1.03 11.33 -16.10
C LYS A 211 -2.24 11.04 -16.98
N ARG A 212 -2.08 11.09 -18.30
CA ARG A 212 -3.16 10.72 -19.25
C ARG A 212 -3.54 9.25 -19.09
N ILE A 213 -2.56 8.34 -19.05
CA ILE A 213 -2.78 6.90 -18.85
C ILE A 213 -3.46 6.63 -17.49
N ALA A 214 -2.98 7.26 -16.41
CA ALA A 214 -3.57 7.12 -15.09
C ALA A 214 -5.06 7.54 -15.07
N LYS A 215 -5.37 8.73 -15.61
CA LYS A 215 -6.75 9.23 -15.69
C LYS A 215 -7.64 8.33 -16.54
N ALA A 216 -7.12 7.87 -17.67
CA ALA A 216 -7.83 7.04 -18.63
C ALA A 216 -8.12 5.62 -18.12
N THR A 217 -7.30 5.11 -17.19
CA THR A 217 -7.46 3.77 -16.57
C THR A 217 -8.07 3.83 -15.16
N ASN A 218 -8.61 4.98 -14.74
CA ASN A 218 -9.12 5.21 -13.39
C ASN A 218 -8.07 4.98 -12.27
N GLY A 219 -6.79 5.12 -12.60
CA GLY A 219 -5.67 5.10 -11.66
C GLY A 219 -5.37 6.45 -11.05
N LYS A 220 -4.39 6.47 -10.13
CA LYS A 220 -3.88 7.70 -9.50
C LYS A 220 -2.46 7.98 -9.99
N TYR A 221 -2.14 9.26 -10.17
CA TYR A 221 -0.80 9.74 -10.47
C TYR A 221 -0.34 10.61 -9.31
N ALA A 222 0.83 10.31 -8.75
CA ALA A 222 1.44 11.06 -7.66
C ALA A 222 2.89 11.39 -7.96
N VAL A 223 3.33 12.57 -7.52
CA VAL A 223 4.73 13.01 -7.59
C VAL A 223 5.26 13.09 -6.16
N ILE A 224 6.45 12.57 -5.95
CA ILE A 224 7.11 12.57 -4.64
C ILE A 224 7.86 13.89 -4.45
N ILE A 225 7.89 14.36 -3.21
CA ILE A 225 8.72 15.50 -2.79
C ILE A 225 9.84 14.97 -1.88
N ASP A 226 9.51 14.13 -0.91
CA ASP A 226 10.46 13.56 0.06
C ASP A 226 10.31 12.03 0.24
N GLU A 227 11.27 11.39 0.92
CA GLU A 227 11.25 9.96 1.23
C GLU A 227 10.02 9.57 2.05
N ASP A 228 9.58 10.42 2.97
CA ASP A 228 8.40 10.15 3.80
C ASP A 228 7.09 10.29 3.02
N ASP A 229 7.06 11.14 1.99
CA ASP A 229 5.94 11.18 1.04
C ASP A 229 5.87 9.90 0.21
N LEU A 230 7.01 9.35 -0.22
CA LEU A 230 7.06 8.06 -0.92
C LEU A 230 6.45 6.95 -0.04
N LYS A 231 6.83 6.87 1.24
CA LYS A 231 6.27 5.90 2.18
C LYS A 231 4.75 6.09 2.34
N THR A 232 4.31 7.33 2.54
CA THR A 232 2.90 7.66 2.72
C THR A 232 2.07 7.30 1.49
N LEU A 233 2.56 7.61 0.28
CA LEU A 233 1.92 7.26 -0.99
C LEU A 233 1.82 5.74 -1.16
N LEU A 234 2.90 5.00 -0.88
CA LEU A 234 2.88 3.54 -0.92
C LEU A 234 1.85 2.96 0.06
N SER A 235 1.75 3.48 1.29
CA SER A 235 0.71 3.07 2.24
C SER A 235 -0.71 3.35 1.72
N VAL A 236 -0.93 4.44 0.96
CA VAL A 236 -2.22 4.70 0.31
C VAL A 236 -2.52 3.67 -0.79
N PHE A 237 -1.52 3.24 -1.56
CA PHE A 237 -1.68 2.18 -2.56
C PHE A 237 -1.79 0.78 -1.95
N ALA A 238 -1.38 0.60 -0.69
CA ALA A 238 -1.60 -0.63 0.06
C ALA A 238 -3.10 -0.81 0.38
N LEU A 239 -3.89 0.25 0.48
CA LEU A 239 -5.34 0.13 0.66
C LEU A 239 -6.03 -0.40 -0.61
N PRO A 240 -7.04 -1.27 -0.49
CA PRO A 240 -7.77 -1.76 -1.66
C PRO A 240 -8.47 -0.60 -2.37
N PRO A 241 -8.35 -0.49 -3.70
CA PRO A 241 -9.02 0.56 -4.44
C PRO A 241 -10.54 0.35 -4.48
N VAL A 242 -11.24 1.47 -4.65
CA VAL A 242 -12.65 1.46 -5.06
C VAL A 242 -12.82 0.74 -6.39
N ALA A 243 -13.68 -0.26 -6.37
CA ALA A 243 -14.05 -1.07 -7.52
C ALA A 243 -14.81 -0.20 -8.52
N THR A 244 -14.38 -0.24 -9.78
CA THR A 244 -15.12 0.35 -10.90
C THR A 244 -16.43 -0.41 -11.09
N THR A 245 -17.47 0.28 -11.57
CA THR A 245 -18.80 -0.32 -11.88
C THR A 245 -18.73 -1.48 -12.86
N GLN A 246 -17.64 -1.59 -13.63
CA GLN A 246 -17.40 -2.62 -14.65
C GLN A 246 -16.83 -3.93 -14.09
N LEU A 247 -16.46 -3.99 -12.80
CA LEU A 247 -15.99 -5.24 -12.20
C LEU A 247 -17.18 -6.17 -11.91
N ASN A 248 -17.10 -7.40 -12.40
CA ASN A 248 -18.14 -8.40 -12.19
C ASN A 248 -18.17 -8.82 -10.71
N ALA A 249 -19.29 -8.54 -10.04
CA ALA A 249 -19.52 -8.96 -8.66
C ALA A 249 -19.96 -10.44 -8.63
N ASN A 250 -19.00 -11.34 -8.76
CA ASN A 250 -19.26 -12.77 -8.65
C ASN A 250 -19.17 -13.21 -7.18
N LEU A 251 -20.15 -14.00 -6.73
CA LEU A 251 -20.09 -14.67 -5.44
C LEU A 251 -18.96 -15.70 -5.46
N ILE A 252 -18.06 -15.61 -4.48
CA ILE A 252 -16.95 -16.56 -4.30
C ILE A 252 -17.45 -17.66 -3.37
N ARG A 253 -17.44 -18.92 -3.83
CA ARG A 253 -17.87 -20.06 -3.00
C ARG A 253 -16.76 -20.39 -2.00
N MET A 254 -17.04 -20.24 -0.71
CA MET A 254 -16.09 -20.57 0.37
C MET A 254 -16.46 -21.91 1.02
N GLY A 255 -15.52 -22.85 1.17
CA GLY A 255 -15.81 -24.11 1.86
C GLY A 255 -14.73 -25.19 1.84
N ASN A 256 -14.92 -26.19 2.71
CA ASN A 256 -14.00 -27.32 2.94
C ASN A 256 -14.31 -28.56 2.09
N SER A 257 -15.46 -28.58 1.43
CA SER A 257 -15.89 -29.69 0.58
C SER A 257 -16.45 -29.12 -0.72
N VAL A 258 -15.64 -29.21 -1.77
CA VAL A 258 -16.16 -29.08 -3.13
C VAL A 258 -16.87 -30.40 -3.40
N SER A 259 -18.13 -30.53 -3.00
CA SER A 259 -18.97 -31.56 -3.59
C SER A 259 -18.92 -31.37 -5.10
N GLN A 260 -18.53 -32.43 -5.81
CA GLN A 260 -18.47 -32.55 -7.27
C GLN A 260 -19.82 -32.20 -7.89
N ILE A 261 -20.13 -30.92 -7.99
CA ILE A 261 -21.14 -30.42 -8.90
C ILE A 261 -20.32 -29.67 -9.93
N ILE A 262 -20.21 -30.31 -11.08
CA ILE A 262 -19.58 -29.76 -12.26
C ILE A 262 -20.45 -28.55 -12.66
N CYS A 263 -20.06 -27.36 -12.21
CA CYS A 263 -20.69 -26.11 -12.60
C CYS A 263 -20.27 -25.78 -14.03
N TYR A 264 -20.88 -26.43 -15.02
CA TYR A 264 -20.56 -26.27 -16.44
C TYR A 264 -20.81 -24.86 -17.01
N ASN A 265 -21.26 -23.86 -16.24
CA ASN A 265 -21.55 -22.53 -16.79
C ASN A 265 -21.56 -21.36 -15.79
N PHE A 266 -20.78 -21.42 -14.70
CA PHE A 266 -20.65 -20.26 -13.81
C PHE A 266 -19.19 -20.11 -13.36
N ASN A 267 -18.53 -19.01 -13.77
CA ASN A 267 -17.19 -18.60 -13.36
C ASN A 267 -17.19 -18.20 -11.86
N ILE A 268 -17.39 -19.19 -10.99
CA ILE A 268 -17.34 -19.05 -9.53
C ILE A 268 -15.92 -19.41 -9.11
N SER A 269 -15.12 -18.40 -8.82
CA SER A 269 -13.92 -18.62 -8.03
C SER A 269 -14.31 -19.19 -6.69
N SER A 270 -13.59 -20.22 -6.26
CA SER A 270 -13.80 -20.87 -4.98
C SER A 270 -12.63 -20.56 -4.06
N LEU A 271 -12.90 -20.36 -2.78
CA LEU A 271 -11.91 -20.18 -1.73
C LEU A 271 -11.92 -21.43 -0.84
N GLY A 272 -10.76 -22.07 -0.72
CA GLY A 272 -10.57 -23.23 0.15
C GLY A 272 -10.03 -22.81 1.52
N PHE A 273 -10.64 -23.30 2.60
CA PHE A 273 -10.02 -23.21 3.93
C PHE A 273 -9.26 -24.51 4.21
N PRO A 274 -7.92 -24.49 4.15
CA PRO A 274 -7.15 -25.68 4.40
C PRO A 274 -7.13 -26.00 5.89
N LYS A 275 -7.13 -27.30 6.22
CA LYS A 275 -6.92 -27.76 7.59
C LYS A 275 -5.43 -27.74 7.89
N ARG A 276 -5.05 -27.18 9.04
CA ARG A 276 -3.69 -27.25 9.55
C ARG A 276 -3.46 -28.63 10.17
N ILE A 277 -2.36 -29.27 9.80
CA ILE A 277 -1.90 -30.54 10.36
C ILE A 277 -0.58 -30.29 11.07
N ASP A 278 -0.55 -30.64 12.34
CA ASP A 278 0.62 -30.58 13.21
C ASP A 278 0.99 -32.03 13.63
N ASP A 279 1.24 -32.90 12.66
CA ASP A 279 1.65 -34.28 12.92
C ASP A 279 3.16 -34.37 13.06
N ALA A 280 3.67 -34.44 14.29
CA ALA A 280 5.11 -34.59 14.54
C ALA A 280 5.71 -35.91 14.02
N LYS A 281 4.85 -36.89 13.66
CA LYS A 281 5.25 -38.25 13.28
C LYS A 281 5.23 -38.51 11.78
N SER A 282 4.55 -37.69 10.97
CA SER A 282 4.39 -37.92 9.53
C SER A 282 5.11 -36.86 8.70
N TRP A 283 6.25 -37.25 8.11
CA TRP A 283 6.96 -36.40 7.16
C TRP A 283 6.25 -36.43 5.81
N SER A 284 5.93 -35.26 5.28
CA SER A 284 5.30 -35.12 3.96
C SER A 284 5.96 -34.01 3.17
N PHE A 285 5.99 -34.20 1.85
CA PHE A 285 6.53 -33.23 0.92
C PHE A 285 5.58 -32.03 0.79
N CYS A 286 6.14 -30.82 0.81
CA CYS A 286 5.40 -29.63 0.41
C CYS A 286 5.49 -29.46 -1.12
N ILE A 287 4.35 -29.36 -1.79
CA ILE A 287 4.31 -29.07 -3.23
C ILE A 287 4.92 -27.70 -3.58
N CYS A 288 4.85 -26.75 -2.64
CA CYS A 288 5.40 -25.40 -2.78
C CYS A 288 6.91 -25.33 -3.04
N HIS A 289 7.66 -26.36 -2.60
CA HIS A 289 9.11 -26.50 -2.77
C HIS A 289 9.46 -27.65 -3.71
N MET A 290 8.46 -28.25 -4.34
CA MET A 290 8.63 -29.30 -5.34
C MET A 290 8.64 -28.67 -6.73
N LYS A 291 9.53 -27.69 -6.94
CA LYS A 291 9.74 -27.12 -8.28
C LYS A 291 10.63 -28.06 -9.07
N HIS A 292 10.23 -28.34 -10.32
CA HIS A 292 10.99 -29.16 -11.25
C HIS A 292 12.42 -28.58 -11.41
N GLY A 293 13.44 -29.31 -10.98
CA GLY A 293 14.85 -29.02 -11.27
C GLY A 293 15.72 -28.50 -10.12
N GLU A 294 15.13 -28.00 -9.03
CA GLU A 294 15.88 -27.58 -7.84
C GLU A 294 15.66 -28.59 -6.71
N GLY A 295 16.56 -29.56 -6.62
CA GLY A 295 16.42 -30.83 -5.87
C GLY A 295 16.35 -30.76 -4.34
N ILE A 296 15.60 -29.83 -3.76
CA ILE A 296 15.39 -29.76 -2.30
C ILE A 296 13.90 -29.60 -2.00
N GLY A 297 13.14 -30.69 -2.20
CA GLY A 297 11.79 -30.79 -1.66
C GLY A 297 11.85 -30.69 -0.14
N LYS A 298 11.49 -29.53 0.43
CA LYS A 298 11.52 -29.34 1.89
C LYS A 298 10.48 -30.26 2.54
N LEU A 299 10.98 -31.28 3.23
CA LEU A 299 10.19 -32.14 4.10
C LEU A 299 9.73 -31.31 5.30
N THR A 300 8.42 -31.33 5.54
CA THR A 300 7.81 -30.58 6.64
C THR A 300 6.89 -31.52 7.41
N CYS A 301 6.89 -31.45 8.75
CA CYS A 301 5.91 -32.14 9.59
C CYS A 301 4.62 -31.31 9.70
N VAL A 302 4.77 -29.98 9.79
CA VAL A 302 3.65 -29.03 9.89
C VAL A 302 3.27 -28.50 8.52
N GLY A 303 1.97 -28.39 8.24
CA GLY A 303 1.49 -27.71 7.03
C GLY A 303 -0.02 -27.64 6.92
N PHE A 304 -0.47 -27.18 5.77
CA PHE A 304 -1.87 -26.96 5.42
C PHE A 304 -2.27 -27.91 4.30
N ILE A 305 -3.37 -28.64 4.47
CA ILE A 305 -3.89 -29.54 3.42
C ILE A 305 -4.99 -28.84 2.62
N CYS A 306 -4.81 -28.83 1.29
CA CYS A 306 -5.84 -28.35 0.38
C CYS A 306 -7.09 -29.23 0.46
N PRO A 307 -8.29 -28.66 0.65
CA PRO A 307 -9.53 -29.44 0.79
C PRO A 307 -9.96 -30.16 -0.51
N GLN A 308 -9.50 -29.71 -1.68
CA GLN A 308 -9.93 -30.28 -2.97
C GLN A 308 -8.98 -31.37 -3.47
N CYS A 309 -7.66 -31.15 -3.38
CA CYS A 309 -6.66 -32.09 -3.91
C CYS A 309 -5.86 -32.82 -2.83
N ASN A 310 -6.07 -32.49 -1.54
CA ASN A 310 -5.39 -33.10 -0.40
C ASN A 310 -3.85 -32.98 -0.39
N PHE A 311 -3.28 -32.08 -1.20
CA PHE A 311 -1.84 -31.79 -1.16
C PHE A 311 -1.47 -30.84 -0.03
N LYS A 312 -0.24 -31.02 0.48
CA LYS A 312 0.32 -30.25 1.59
C LYS A 312 1.06 -29.00 1.12
N TYR A 313 0.77 -27.90 1.80
CA TYR A 313 1.38 -26.58 1.64
C TYR A 313 2.04 -26.13 2.95
N CYS A 314 3.16 -25.40 2.89
CA CYS A 314 3.88 -24.96 4.08
C CYS A 314 3.39 -23.60 4.61
N PHE A 315 2.80 -22.77 3.74
CA PHE A 315 2.19 -21.50 4.11
C PHE A 315 0.89 -21.29 3.31
N VAL A 316 0.05 -20.43 3.85
CA VAL A 316 -1.22 -19.94 3.30
C VAL A 316 -1.19 -18.45 3.64
N PRO A 317 -1.69 -17.53 2.80
CA PRO A 317 -2.51 -17.75 1.61
C PRO A 317 -1.71 -17.99 0.33
N MET A 318 -2.21 -18.87 -0.53
CA MET A 318 -1.62 -19.14 -1.84
C MET A 318 -2.58 -19.88 -2.76
N GLU A 319 -2.34 -19.82 -4.06
CA GLU A 319 -3.06 -20.62 -5.04
C GLU A 319 -2.48 -22.04 -5.12
N CYS A 320 -3.37 -23.03 -5.06
CA CYS A 320 -3.00 -24.43 -5.18
C CYS A 320 -2.53 -24.75 -6.61
N GLN A 321 -1.27 -25.15 -6.77
CA GLN A 321 -0.65 -25.42 -8.08
C GLN A 321 -1.25 -26.61 -8.86
N ILE A 322 -2.10 -27.40 -8.20
CA ILE A 322 -2.68 -28.62 -8.77
C ILE A 322 -4.14 -28.41 -9.15
N CYS A 323 -4.91 -27.71 -8.31
CA CYS A 323 -6.35 -27.53 -8.54
C CYS A 323 -6.78 -26.07 -8.81
N GLY A 324 -5.85 -25.10 -8.76
CA GLY A 324 -6.15 -23.67 -8.97
C GLY A 324 -6.97 -23.01 -7.86
N LEU A 325 -7.30 -23.74 -6.78
CA LEU A 325 -8.06 -23.20 -5.65
C LEU A 325 -7.21 -22.24 -4.83
N VAL A 326 -7.71 -21.03 -4.57
CA VAL A 326 -7.08 -20.10 -3.65
C VAL A 326 -7.27 -20.61 -2.22
N LEU A 327 -6.17 -20.93 -1.56
CA LEU A 327 -6.15 -21.36 -0.17
C LEU A 327 -5.96 -20.12 0.70
N ALA A 328 -6.89 -19.90 1.64
CA ALA A 328 -6.80 -18.83 2.63
C ALA A 328 -7.28 -19.33 3.99
N SER A 329 -6.87 -18.67 5.06
CA SER A 329 -7.38 -18.96 6.41
C SER A 329 -8.50 -17.98 6.75
N ALA A 330 -9.41 -18.35 7.66
CA ALA A 330 -10.44 -17.43 8.14
C ALA A 330 -9.86 -16.12 8.74
N PRO A 331 -8.76 -16.14 9.51
CA PRO A 331 -8.09 -14.92 9.96
C PRO A 331 -7.63 -13.99 8.84
N HIS A 332 -7.20 -14.54 7.69
CA HIS A 332 -6.81 -13.72 6.54
C HIS A 332 -8.00 -12.94 5.98
N LEU A 333 -9.16 -13.58 5.85
CA LEU A 333 -10.35 -12.88 5.40
C LEU A 333 -10.84 -11.85 6.43
N ALA A 334 -10.74 -12.17 7.72
CA ALA A 334 -11.13 -11.26 8.81
C ALA A 334 -10.32 -9.96 8.78
N ARG A 335 -9.02 -10.00 8.43
CA ARG A 335 -8.23 -8.76 8.24
C ARG A 335 -8.78 -7.86 7.14
N SER A 336 -9.31 -8.43 6.06
CA SER A 336 -9.91 -7.64 4.98
C SER A 336 -11.25 -6.98 5.38
N TYR A 337 -11.86 -7.41 6.49
CA TYR A 337 -13.13 -6.88 6.98
C TYR A 337 -13.02 -5.40 7.40
N GLN A 338 -11.85 -4.98 7.87
CA GLN A 338 -11.59 -3.58 8.27
C GLN A 338 -11.79 -2.57 7.14
N HIS A 339 -11.64 -3.01 5.89
CA HIS A 339 -11.86 -2.17 4.72
C HIS A 339 -13.35 -2.07 4.34
N LEU A 340 -14.13 -3.11 4.65
CA LEU A 340 -15.58 -3.15 4.36
C LEU A 340 -16.37 -2.24 5.31
N TYR A 341 -15.97 -2.19 6.57
CA TYR A 341 -16.61 -1.39 7.61
C TYR A 341 -15.57 -0.52 8.31
N PRO A 342 -15.06 0.54 7.64
CA PRO A 342 -14.13 1.46 8.27
C PRO A 342 -14.84 2.26 9.38
N ILE A 343 -14.13 2.52 10.48
CA ILE A 343 -14.62 3.40 11.55
C ILE A 343 -14.84 4.82 10.99
N LEU A 344 -15.85 5.51 11.53
CA LEU A 344 -16.02 6.93 11.27
C LEU A 344 -14.88 7.75 11.90
N PRO A 345 -14.34 8.76 11.19
CA PRO A 345 -13.40 9.68 11.79
C PRO A 345 -14.05 10.35 13.00
N PHE A 346 -13.32 10.43 14.11
CA PHE A 346 -13.83 11.06 15.33
C PHE A 346 -14.01 12.57 15.14
N GLU A 347 -15.09 13.10 15.68
CA GLU A 347 -15.42 14.53 15.59
C GLU A 347 -14.50 15.34 16.52
N GLU A 348 -14.02 16.48 16.02
CA GLU A 348 -13.17 17.40 16.78
C GLU A 348 -14.05 18.30 17.64
N LYS A 349 -13.89 18.19 18.96
CA LYS A 349 -14.56 19.06 19.90
C LYS A 349 -13.56 19.94 20.61
N ALA A 350 -13.70 21.26 20.42
CA ALA A 350 -12.90 22.22 21.17
C ALA A 350 -13.20 22.12 22.68
N ILE A 351 -12.15 22.06 23.48
CA ILE A 351 -12.23 22.00 24.95
C ILE A 351 -12.36 23.43 25.46
N ASP A 352 -13.54 23.77 25.98
CA ASP A 352 -13.76 25.08 26.60
C ASP A 352 -12.90 25.23 27.87
N LYS A 353 -11.94 26.18 27.85
CA LYS A 353 -11.06 26.51 28.98
C LYS A 353 -11.79 26.88 30.29
N HIS A 354 -13.08 27.19 30.20
CA HIS A 354 -13.93 27.55 31.34
C HIS A 354 -14.61 26.35 32.03
N MET A 355 -14.60 25.16 31.44
CA MET A 355 -15.11 23.94 32.07
C MET A 355 -14.00 23.23 32.85
N LYS A 356 -13.98 23.41 34.18
CA LYS A 356 -13.13 22.66 35.13
C LYS A 356 -13.56 21.19 35.27
N LYS A 357 -13.69 20.45 34.16
CA LYS A 357 -13.89 19.01 34.19
C LYS A 357 -12.63 18.38 33.62
N GLU A 358 -11.91 17.64 34.46
CA GLU A 358 -10.79 16.81 34.01
C GLU A 358 -11.34 15.81 33.00
N LEU A 359 -11.07 16.05 31.71
CA LEU A 359 -11.47 15.15 30.64
C LEU A 359 -10.44 14.01 30.61
N TYR A 360 -10.90 12.78 30.79
CA TYR A 360 -10.05 11.60 30.68
C TYR A 360 -10.34 10.90 29.36
N CYS A 361 -9.27 10.47 28.69
CA CYS A 361 -9.39 9.63 27.51
C CYS A 361 -9.97 8.26 27.90
N ALA A 362 -11.03 7.82 27.21
CA ALA A 362 -11.66 6.52 27.47
C ALA A 362 -10.75 5.32 27.12
N GLY A 363 -9.75 5.52 26.25
CA GLY A 363 -8.81 4.47 25.85
C GLY A 363 -7.65 4.29 26.82
N CYS A 364 -6.92 5.37 27.11
CA CYS A 364 -5.69 5.30 27.93
C CYS A 364 -5.86 5.82 29.36
N PHE A 365 -7.04 6.32 29.73
CA PHE A 365 -7.35 6.93 31.04
C PHE A 365 -6.43 8.10 31.42
N SER A 366 -5.66 8.62 30.47
CA SER A 366 -4.82 9.80 30.69
C SER A 366 -5.68 11.06 30.63
N ALA A 367 -5.36 12.04 31.47
CA ALA A 367 -5.95 13.37 31.39
C ALA A 367 -5.62 13.97 30.03
N ILE A 368 -6.62 14.50 29.34
CA ILE A 368 -6.45 15.23 28.09
C ILE A 368 -5.97 16.62 28.48
N GLU A 369 -4.64 16.77 28.59
CA GLU A 369 -4.01 18.05 28.94
C GLU A 369 -4.11 19.04 27.78
N VAL A 370 -4.63 20.22 28.12
CA VAL A 370 -4.75 21.39 27.25
C VAL A 370 -3.34 21.99 27.04
N LYS A 371 -2.55 21.40 26.13
CA LYS A 371 -1.26 21.99 25.71
C LYS A 371 -1.47 22.89 24.50
N VAL A 372 -0.75 24.02 24.54
CA VAL A 372 -0.94 25.35 23.93
C VAL A 372 -1.35 25.42 22.45
N MET A 373 -1.31 24.32 21.69
CA MET A 373 -1.60 24.31 20.26
C MET A 373 -2.85 23.49 19.85
N PHE A 374 -3.40 22.60 20.71
CA PHE A 374 -4.57 21.77 20.37
C PHE A 374 -5.51 21.56 21.55
N ASP A 375 -6.43 22.51 21.74
CA ASP A 375 -7.54 22.40 22.69
C ASP A 375 -8.65 21.49 22.13
N VAL A 376 -8.34 20.27 21.67
CA VAL A 376 -9.30 19.41 20.94
C VAL A 376 -9.38 18.01 21.56
N SER A 377 -10.59 17.59 21.92
CA SER A 377 -10.91 16.17 22.19
C SER A 377 -11.52 15.52 20.95
N TYR A 378 -11.25 14.23 20.76
CA TYR A 378 -11.78 13.46 19.64
C TYR A 378 -12.93 12.59 20.12
N VAL A 379 -14.13 12.82 19.58
CA VAL A 379 -15.36 12.15 20.03
C VAL A 379 -15.80 11.13 19.02
N CYS A 380 -16.02 9.88 19.45
CA CYS A 380 -16.61 8.86 18.60
C CYS A 380 -18.10 9.18 18.32
N PRO A 381 -18.57 9.18 17.06
CA PRO A 381 -19.97 9.51 16.75
C PRO A 381 -20.97 8.48 17.30
N ASP A 382 -20.55 7.22 17.47
CA ASP A 382 -21.42 6.12 17.88
C ASP A 382 -21.53 6.02 19.42
N CYS A 383 -20.41 5.84 20.13
CA CYS A 383 -20.42 5.72 21.60
C CYS A 383 -20.31 7.06 22.35
N ARG A 384 -20.00 8.17 21.65
CA ARG A 384 -19.83 9.52 22.22
C ARG A 384 -18.79 9.65 23.33
N GLN A 385 -17.81 8.76 23.36
CA GLN A 385 -16.68 8.83 24.30
C GLN A 385 -15.56 9.72 23.76
N ASP A 386 -14.86 10.40 24.67
CA ASP A 386 -13.70 11.26 24.38
C ASP A 386 -12.39 10.45 24.33
N PHE A 387 -11.61 10.70 23.29
CA PHE A 387 -10.29 10.11 23.07
C PHE A 387 -9.22 11.20 22.90
N CYS A 388 -7.99 10.89 23.33
CA CYS A 388 -6.82 11.71 23.05
C CYS A 388 -6.30 11.46 21.63
N ILE A 389 -5.42 12.34 21.14
CA ILE A 389 -4.82 12.25 19.80
C ILE A 389 -4.13 10.91 19.51
N ASN A 390 -3.43 10.35 20.50
CA ASN A 390 -2.71 9.09 20.34
C ASN A 390 -3.67 7.90 20.24
N CYS A 391 -4.75 7.92 21.03
CA CYS A 391 -5.78 6.89 20.96
C CYS A 391 -6.57 6.98 19.65
N ASP A 392 -6.89 8.18 19.17
CA ASP A 392 -7.53 8.39 17.86
C ASP A 392 -6.69 7.75 16.74
N LEU A 393 -5.39 8.03 16.69
CA LEU A 393 -4.49 7.45 15.68
C LEU A 393 -4.37 5.94 15.82
N LEU A 394 -4.20 5.42 17.03
CA LEU A 394 -4.11 3.97 17.26
C LEU A 394 -5.38 3.24 16.81
N ILE A 395 -6.54 3.82 17.09
CA ILE A 395 -7.84 3.26 16.72
C ILE A 395 -7.98 3.22 15.20
N HIS A 396 -7.60 4.29 14.50
CA HIS A 396 -7.77 4.39 13.05
C HIS A 396 -6.66 3.70 12.24
N GLU A 397 -5.42 3.63 12.72
CA GLU A 397 -4.27 3.02 12.01
C GLU A 397 -4.10 1.53 12.31
N THR A 398 -4.34 1.07 13.54
CA THR A 398 -4.00 -0.30 13.97
C THR A 398 -5.21 -1.13 14.41
N MET A 399 -6.05 -0.59 15.29
CA MET A 399 -7.12 -1.41 15.90
C MET A 399 -8.33 -1.58 14.99
N HIS A 400 -8.60 -0.58 14.13
CA HIS A 400 -9.76 -0.51 13.25
C HIS A 400 -11.12 -0.83 13.93
N SER A 401 -11.17 -0.64 15.25
CA SER A 401 -12.35 -0.79 16.10
C SER A 401 -12.28 0.20 17.25
N CYS A 402 -13.41 0.85 17.56
CA CYS A 402 -13.52 1.75 18.71
C CYS A 402 -13.78 0.91 19.97
N PRO A 403 -12.93 0.97 21.01
CA PRO A 403 -13.10 0.17 22.23
C PRO A 403 -14.41 0.39 22.99
N GLY A 404 -15.05 1.55 22.80
CA GLY A 404 -16.31 1.90 23.45
C GLY A 404 -17.57 1.45 22.72
N CYS A 405 -17.46 1.05 21.45
CA CYS A 405 -18.56 0.49 20.64
C CYS A 405 -18.52 -1.03 20.71
#